data_AF-A0A7C5NA65-F1
#
_entry.id   AF-A0A7C5NA65-F1
#
_cell.length_a   1.000
_cell.length_b   1.000
_cell.length_c   1.000
_cell.angle_alpha   90.00
_cell.angle_beta   90.00
_cell.angle_gamma   90.00
#
_symmetry.space_group_name_H-M   'P 1'
#
loop_
_entity.id
_entity.type
_entity.pdbx_description
1 polymer ?
#
loop_
_entity_poly.entity_id
_entity_poly.type
_entity_poly.pdbx_seq_one_letter_code
_entity_poly.pdbx_strand_id
1 'polypeptide(L)'
;QDRADWLALSAGLAFSLSNVLLRRLQHLSESLRVFVSVAGVVLVAGVWLLLAGLDFPAVGLGVWGAAALLGGVGVVLAGLTVVYGVSRMPVHRSAIIMLFELVAGAVSSQWLTDEVVTPMEWLGGALIVLGAYFAARGAAETGIKET
;
A
#
# COMPACT_ATOMS: atom_id res chain seq x y z
N GLN A 1 -5.47 21.87 -5.30
CA GLN A 1 -4.23 21.10 -5.51
C GLN A 1 -3.52 20.90 -4.19
N ASP A 2 -3.10 21.98 -3.50
CA ASP A 2 -2.31 21.90 -2.25
C ASP A 2 -2.82 20.92 -1.17
N ARG A 3 -4.12 20.85 -0.92
CA ARG A 3 -4.68 19.93 0.09
C ARG A 3 -4.54 18.46 -0.29
N ALA A 4 -4.70 18.13 -1.58
CA ALA A 4 -4.53 16.78 -2.08
C ALA A 4 -3.04 16.37 -2.02
N ASP A 5 -2.14 17.31 -2.34
CA ASP A 5 -0.69 17.08 -2.28
C ASP A 5 -0.21 16.82 -0.84
N TRP A 6 -0.72 17.59 0.13
CA TRP A 6 -0.45 17.33 1.55
C TRP A 6 -0.99 15.99 2.03
N LEU A 7 -2.19 15.62 1.59
CA LEU A 7 -2.76 14.31 1.90
C LEU A 7 -1.92 13.18 1.29
N ALA A 8 -1.48 13.31 0.05
CA ALA A 8 -0.61 12.34 -0.62
C ALA A 8 0.74 12.19 0.10
N LEU A 9 1.39 13.30 0.48
CA LEU A 9 2.63 13.28 1.27
C LEU A 9 2.42 12.60 2.63
N SER A 10 1.34 12.95 3.33
CA SER A 10 1.02 12.34 4.63
C SER A 10 0.73 10.84 4.52
N ALA A 11 0.07 10.41 3.43
CA ALA A 11 -0.19 9.01 3.15
C ALA A 11 1.12 8.25 2.90
N GLY A 12 2.05 8.81 2.12
CA GLY A 12 3.37 8.21 1.89
C GLY A 12 4.20 8.08 3.16
N LEU A 13 4.18 9.09 4.03
CA LEU A 13 4.83 9.04 5.34
C LEU A 13 4.20 8.01 6.27
N ALA A 14 2.87 7.99 6.39
CA ALA A 14 2.12 7.03 7.19
C ALA A 14 2.34 5.59 6.70
N PHE A 15 2.38 5.38 5.38
CA PHE A 15 2.69 4.10 4.76
C PHE A 15 4.10 3.62 5.11
N SER A 16 5.10 4.51 4.99
CA SER A 16 6.48 4.19 5.37
C SER A 16 6.59 3.82 6.85
N LEU A 17 5.93 4.58 7.73
CA LEU A 17 5.87 4.28 9.16
C LEU A 17 5.18 2.93 9.43
N SER A 18 4.06 2.65 8.75
CA SER A 18 3.34 1.39 8.85
C SER A 18 4.24 0.20 8.52
N ASN A 19 5.03 0.29 7.44
CA ASN A 19 5.96 -0.77 7.06
C ASN A 19 7.05 -1.01 8.13
N VAL A 20 7.56 0.05 8.78
CA VAL A 20 8.53 -0.08 9.88
C VAL A 20 7.88 -0.72 11.11
N LEU A 21 6.67 -0.29 11.48
CA LEU A 21 5.93 -0.83 12.62
C LEU A 21 5.53 -2.30 12.41
N LEU A 22 5.07 -2.65 11.21
CA LEU A 22 4.71 -4.02 10.86
C LEU A 22 5.91 -4.97 11.03
N ARG A 23 7.13 -4.47 10.77
CA ARG A 23 8.36 -5.22 11.00
C ARG A 23 8.66 -5.43 12.50
N ARG A 24 8.33 -4.47 13.36
CA ARG A 24 8.42 -4.64 14.84
C ARG A 24 7.45 -5.71 15.34
N LEU A 25 6.35 -5.93 14.64
CA LEU A 25 5.31 -6.91 14.96
C LEU A 25 5.56 -8.31 14.38
N GLN A 26 6.77 -8.60 13.87
CA GLN A 26 7.10 -9.93 13.30
C GLN A 26 7.00 -11.10 14.28
N HIS A 27 6.99 -10.84 15.59
CA HIS A 27 6.78 -11.84 16.63
C HIS A 27 5.32 -12.30 16.75
N LEU A 28 4.37 -11.59 16.12
CA LEU A 28 2.95 -11.95 16.08
C LEU A 28 2.62 -12.84 14.87
N SER A 29 1.51 -13.58 14.95
CA SER A 29 1.04 -14.42 13.84
C SER A 29 0.69 -13.58 12.60
N GLU A 30 0.85 -14.19 11.41
CA GLU A 30 0.56 -13.56 10.12
C GLU A 30 -0.86 -12.98 10.07
N SER A 31 -1.85 -13.75 10.51
CA SER A 31 -3.26 -13.36 10.54
C SER A 31 -3.54 -12.18 11.47
N LEU A 32 -2.89 -12.13 12.64
CA LEU A 32 -3.09 -11.05 13.60
C LEU A 32 -2.55 -9.72 13.05
N ARG A 33 -1.42 -9.74 12.34
CA ARG A 33 -0.86 -8.54 11.71
C ARG A 33 -1.80 -7.96 10.65
N VAL A 34 -2.38 -8.82 9.79
CA VAL A 34 -3.37 -8.39 8.79
C VAL A 34 -4.61 -7.83 9.48
N PHE A 35 -5.12 -8.53 10.50
CA PHE A 35 -6.30 -8.09 11.24
C PHE A 35 -6.09 -6.72 11.89
N VAL A 36 -4.99 -6.51 12.61
CA VAL A 36 -4.69 -5.23 13.27
C VAL A 36 -4.54 -4.10 12.25
N SER A 37 -3.92 -4.38 11.10
CA SER A 37 -3.79 -3.40 10.02
C SER A 37 -5.16 -2.97 9.47
N VAL A 38 -6.01 -3.94 9.10
CA VAL A 38 -7.35 -3.66 8.55
C VAL A 38 -8.25 -3.01 9.61
N ALA A 39 -8.24 -3.51 10.84
CA ALA A 39 -9.01 -2.94 11.95
C ALA A 39 -8.60 -1.50 12.24
N GLY A 40 -7.29 -1.19 12.19
CA GLY A 40 -6.79 0.17 12.34
C GLY A 40 -7.35 1.11 11.27
N VAL A 41 -7.36 0.68 10.00
CA VAL A 41 -7.94 1.46 8.89
C VAL A 41 -9.44 1.69 9.11
N VAL A 42 -10.19 0.64 9.46
CA VAL A 42 -11.64 0.73 9.73
C VAL A 42 -11.93 1.68 10.89
N LEU A 43 -11.14 1.62 11.97
CA LEU A 43 -11.30 2.50 13.13
C LEU A 43 -11.03 3.96 12.76
N VAL A 44 -9.91 4.25 12.10
CA VAL A 44 -9.54 5.62 11.70
C VAL A 44 -10.55 6.19 10.71
N ALA A 45 -10.93 5.41 9.69
CA ALA A 45 -11.93 5.83 8.70
C ALA A 45 -13.30 6.04 9.36
N GLY A 46 -13.73 5.14 10.25
CA GLY A 46 -14.99 5.25 10.97
C GLY A 46 -15.04 6.50 11.84
N VAL A 47 -13.99 6.77 12.64
CA VAL A 47 -13.89 8.00 13.43
C VAL A 47 -13.92 9.23 12.53
N TRP A 48 -13.20 9.22 11.41
CA TRP A 48 -13.21 10.35 10.48
C TRP A 48 -14.59 10.60 9.88
N LEU A 49 -15.32 9.55 9.47
CA LEU A 49 -16.69 9.67 8.95
C LEU A 49 -17.65 10.28 9.99
N LEU A 50 -17.52 9.88 11.26
CA LEU A 50 -18.31 10.45 12.36
C LEU A 50 -18.00 11.94 12.57
N LEU A 51 -16.72 12.32 12.53
CA LEU A 51 -16.29 13.72 12.70
C LEU A 51 -16.62 14.59 11.50
N ALA A 52 -16.58 14.02 10.28
CA ALA A 52 -16.85 14.73 9.05
C ALA A 52 -18.35 15.04 8.86
N GLY A 53 -19.24 14.34 9.57
CA GLY A 53 -20.68 14.58 9.51
C GLY A 53 -21.27 14.38 8.12
N LEU A 54 -20.75 13.41 7.36
CA LEU A 54 -21.21 13.14 6.01
C LEU A 54 -22.58 12.46 6.01
N ASP A 55 -23.43 12.86 5.06
CA ASP A 55 -24.72 12.22 4.85
C ASP A 55 -24.55 10.76 4.39
N PHE A 56 -25.53 9.93 4.76
CA PHE A 56 -25.52 8.54 4.32
C PHE A 56 -25.75 8.48 2.80
N PRO A 57 -24.85 7.85 2.02
CA PRO A 57 -24.93 7.91 0.57
C PRO A 57 -26.17 7.16 0.06
N ALA A 58 -27.00 7.86 -0.71
CA ALA A 58 -28.20 7.33 -1.35
C ALA A 58 -27.86 6.54 -2.63
N VAL A 59 -27.07 5.47 -2.48
CA VAL A 59 -26.66 4.60 -3.60
C VAL A 59 -27.39 3.26 -3.55
N GLY A 60 -27.56 2.64 -4.73
CA GLY A 60 -28.23 1.34 -4.85
C GLY A 60 -27.46 0.20 -4.19
N LEU A 61 -28.16 -0.89 -3.87
CA LEU A 61 -27.57 -2.08 -3.22
C LEU A 61 -26.38 -2.68 -3.99
N GLY A 62 -26.36 -2.55 -5.32
CA GLY A 62 -25.24 -3.02 -6.14
C GLY A 62 -23.92 -2.31 -5.81
N VAL A 63 -23.97 -0.98 -5.57
CA VAL A 63 -22.79 -0.19 -5.19
C VAL A 63 -22.31 -0.57 -3.79
N TRP A 64 -23.24 -0.73 -2.85
CA TRP A 64 -22.93 -1.23 -1.51
C TRP A 64 -22.29 -2.62 -1.54
N GLY A 65 -22.84 -3.53 -2.36
CA GLY A 65 -22.28 -4.87 -2.55
C GLY A 65 -20.88 -4.84 -3.15
N ALA A 66 -20.65 -4.03 -4.19
CA ALA A 66 -19.35 -3.86 -4.81
C ALA A 66 -18.32 -3.26 -3.83
N ALA A 67 -18.71 -2.23 -3.05
CA ALA A 67 -17.87 -1.63 -2.03
C ALA A 67 -17.51 -2.62 -0.91
N ALA A 68 -18.47 -3.42 -0.44
CA ALA A 68 -18.24 -4.45 0.56
C ALA A 68 -17.33 -5.58 0.03
N LEU A 69 -17.51 -5.99 -1.23
CA LEU A 69 -16.66 -7.00 -1.86
C LEU A 69 -15.22 -6.49 -2.04
N LEU A 70 -15.05 -5.30 -2.60
CA LEU A 70 -13.74 -4.70 -2.86
C LEU A 70 -13.01 -4.36 -1.55
N GLY A 71 -13.68 -3.64 -0.65
CA GLY A 71 -13.13 -3.16 0.61
C GLY A 71 -12.99 -4.26 1.68
N GLY A 72 -13.91 -5.22 1.72
CA GLY A 72 -13.87 -6.34 2.67
C GLY A 72 -13.01 -7.48 2.15
N VAL A 73 -13.40 -8.09 1.04
CA VAL A 73 -12.71 -9.28 0.50
C VAL A 73 -11.43 -8.89 -0.21
N GLY A 74 -11.47 -7.90 -1.10
CA GLY A 74 -10.31 -7.47 -1.90
C GLY A 74 -9.13 -7.01 -1.02
N VAL A 75 -9.37 -6.11 -0.07
CA VAL A 75 -8.32 -5.60 0.83
C VAL A 75 -7.75 -6.69 1.74
N VAL A 76 -8.58 -7.56 2.30
CA VAL A 76 -8.10 -8.65 3.16
C VAL A 76 -7.27 -9.66 2.37
N LEU A 77 -7.71 -10.05 1.17
CA LEU A 77 -6.95 -10.94 0.30
C LEU A 77 -5.63 -10.32 -0.15
N ALA A 78 -5.62 -9.04 -0.50
CA ALA A 78 -4.39 -8.31 -0.83
C ALA A 78 -3.42 -8.32 0.36
N GLY A 79 -3.90 -7.98 1.56
CA GLY A 79 -3.10 -7.99 2.78
C GLY A 79 -2.54 -9.36 3.13
N LEU A 80 -3.34 -10.42 3.01
CA LEU A 80 -2.90 -11.81 3.20
C LEU A 80 -1.82 -12.20 2.19
N THR A 81 -1.99 -11.83 0.92
CA THR A 81 -1.02 -12.15 -0.14
C THR A 81 0.32 -11.47 0.11
N VAL A 82 0.30 -10.19 0.49
CA VAL A 82 1.50 -9.43 0.87
C VAL A 82 2.18 -10.06 2.08
N VAL A 83 1.43 -10.29 3.16
CA VAL A 83 1.98 -10.85 4.40
C VAL A 83 2.55 -12.26 4.17
N TYR A 84 1.84 -13.10 3.41
CA TYR A 84 2.27 -14.44 3.04
C TYR A 84 3.58 -14.41 2.23
N GLY A 85 3.63 -13.55 1.19
CA GLY A 85 4.79 -13.41 0.31
C GLY A 85 6.02 -12.88 1.05
N VAL A 86 5.87 -11.78 1.79
CA VAL A 86 6.97 -11.17 2.56
C VAL A 86 7.51 -12.13 3.62
N SER A 87 6.66 -12.92 4.27
CA SER A 87 7.10 -13.84 5.34
C SER A 87 7.91 -15.05 4.83
N ARG A 88 7.83 -15.38 3.53
CA ARG A 88 8.50 -16.54 2.93
C ARG A 88 9.67 -16.18 2.02
N MET A 89 9.93 -14.90 1.83
CA MET A 89 11.01 -14.41 0.98
C MET A 89 12.15 -13.84 1.82
N PRO A 90 13.41 -13.94 1.33
CA PRO A 90 14.50 -13.19 1.91
C PRO A 90 14.16 -11.68 1.96
N VAL A 91 14.53 -11.02 3.06
CA VAL A 91 14.17 -9.61 3.35
C VAL A 91 14.47 -8.69 2.18
N HIS A 92 15.64 -8.86 1.55
CA HIS A 92 16.06 -8.06 0.41
C HIS A 92 15.13 -8.17 -0.80
N ARG A 93 14.54 -9.35 -1.07
CA ARG A 93 13.60 -9.56 -2.18
C ARG A 93 12.24 -8.95 -1.88
N SER A 94 11.78 -9.11 -0.64
CA SER A 94 10.49 -8.56 -0.20
C SER A 94 10.44 -7.04 -0.28
N ALA A 95 11.54 -6.36 0.04
CA ALA A 95 11.62 -4.89 -0.01
C ALA A 95 11.45 -4.33 -1.44
N ILE A 96 11.99 -5.02 -2.45
CA ILE A 96 11.88 -4.61 -3.86
C ILE A 96 10.43 -4.75 -4.34
N ILE A 97 9.76 -5.86 -3.98
CA ILE A 97 8.38 -6.12 -4.36
C ILE A 97 7.45 -5.06 -3.75
N MET A 98 7.66 -4.69 -2.48
CA MET A 98 6.90 -3.62 -1.82
C MET A 98 7.10 -2.26 -2.50
N LEU A 99 8.30 -1.96 -3.01
CA LEU A 99 8.53 -0.74 -3.79
C LEU A 99 7.85 -0.79 -5.16
N PHE A 100 7.82 -1.96 -5.79
CA PHE A 100 7.17 -2.16 -7.09
C PHE A 100 5.64 -2.07 -7.00
N GLU A 101 5.04 -2.38 -5.84
CA GLU A 101 3.60 -2.22 -5.62
C GLU A 101 3.13 -0.79 -5.88
N LEU A 102 3.97 0.21 -5.55
CA LEU A 102 3.65 1.62 -5.77
C LEU A 102 3.56 1.95 -7.27
N VAL A 103 4.42 1.33 -8.07
CA VAL A 103 4.39 1.45 -9.53
C VAL A 103 3.14 0.77 -10.09
N ALA A 104 2.85 -0.45 -9.63
CA ALA A 104 1.64 -1.17 -10.02
C ALA A 104 0.37 -0.38 -9.64
N GLY A 105 0.35 0.25 -8.46
CA GLY A 105 -0.73 1.12 -7.99
C GLY A 105 -0.89 2.35 -8.87
N ALA A 106 0.21 3.04 -9.22
CA ALA A 106 0.16 4.20 -10.11
C ALA A 106 -0.36 3.84 -11.52
N VAL A 107 0.13 2.74 -12.10
CA VAL A 107 -0.34 2.25 -13.41
C VAL A 107 -1.81 1.81 -13.34
N SER A 108 -2.20 1.15 -12.24
CA SER A 108 -3.59 0.72 -12.05
C SER A 108 -4.53 1.91 -11.88
N SER A 109 -4.10 2.95 -11.15
CA SER A 109 -4.84 4.20 -11.02
C SER A 109 -5.05 4.84 -12.38
N GLN A 110 -3.99 5.01 -13.16
CA GLN A 110 -4.05 5.52 -14.54
C GLN A 110 -4.97 4.72 -15.45
N TRP A 111 -5.08 3.41 -15.23
CA TRP A 111 -5.97 2.59 -16.04
C TRP A 111 -7.43 2.68 -15.60
N LEU A 112 -7.68 2.91 -14.31
CA LEU A 112 -9.02 3.02 -13.75
C LEU A 112 -9.61 4.44 -13.81
N THR A 113 -8.79 5.48 -13.94
CA THR A 113 -9.21 6.87 -14.04
C THR A 113 -8.78 7.50 -15.36
N ASP A 114 -9.57 8.45 -15.87
CA ASP A 114 -9.23 9.26 -17.04
C ASP A 114 -8.25 10.41 -16.71
N GLU A 115 -7.43 10.27 -15.68
CA GLU A 115 -6.44 11.28 -15.31
C GLU A 115 -5.24 11.23 -16.26
N VAL A 116 -4.75 12.37 -16.72
CA VAL A 116 -3.56 12.46 -17.58
C VAL A 116 -2.32 12.60 -16.70
N VAL A 117 -1.49 11.56 -16.61
CA VAL A 117 -0.18 11.66 -15.96
C VAL A 117 0.75 12.57 -16.75
N THR A 118 1.20 13.61 -16.06
CA THR A 118 2.12 14.61 -16.57
C THR A 118 3.53 14.03 -16.78
N PRO A 119 4.36 14.65 -17.62
CA PRO A 119 5.75 14.21 -17.81
C PRO A 119 6.59 14.20 -16.52
N MET A 120 6.29 15.09 -15.56
CA MET A 120 7.01 15.15 -14.29
C MET A 120 6.65 13.97 -13.37
N GLU A 121 5.39 13.55 -13.37
CA GLU A 121 4.93 12.36 -12.64
C GLU A 121 5.52 11.08 -13.24
N TRP A 122 5.63 10.99 -14.58
CA TRP A 122 6.37 9.92 -15.25
C TRP A 122 7.84 9.86 -14.82
N LEU A 123 8.50 11.02 -14.70
CA LEU A 123 9.88 11.11 -14.22
C LEU A 123 10.00 10.62 -12.76
N GLY A 124 9.05 11.02 -11.90
CA GLY A 124 8.97 10.54 -10.52
C GLY A 124 8.82 9.02 -10.43
N GLY A 125 7.92 8.44 -11.23
CA GLY A 125 7.76 6.98 -11.34
C GLY A 125 9.03 6.28 -11.81
N ALA A 126 9.71 6.82 -12.83
CA ALA A 126 10.97 6.29 -13.32
C ALA A 126 12.08 6.30 -12.25
N LEU A 127 12.18 7.36 -11.44
CA LEU A 127 13.13 7.46 -10.34
C LEU A 127 12.87 6.41 -9.25
N ILE A 128 11.60 6.13 -8.93
CA ILE A 128 11.22 5.06 -7.97
C ILE A 128 11.68 3.69 -8.50
N VAL A 129 11.43 3.39 -9.77
CA VAL A 129 11.86 2.14 -10.43
C VAL A 129 13.39 2.00 -10.41
N LEU A 130 14.11 3.07 -10.75
CA LEU A 130 15.57 3.09 -10.72
C LEU A 130 16.11 2.87 -9.30
N GLY A 131 15.52 3.52 -8.29
CA GLY A 131 15.87 3.31 -6.89
C GLY A 131 15.67 1.86 -6.45
N ALA A 132 14.53 1.25 -6.81
CA ALA A 132 14.26 -0.16 -6.53
C ALA A 132 15.27 -1.08 -7.24
N TYR A 133 15.63 -0.79 -8.49
CA TYR A 133 16.64 -1.53 -9.24
C TYR A 133 18.03 -1.46 -8.59
N PHE A 134 18.50 -0.28 -8.20
CA PHE A 134 19.80 -0.13 -7.53
C PHE A 134 19.82 -0.80 -6.16
N ALA A 135 18.74 -0.69 -5.37
CA ALA A 135 18.61 -1.39 -4.10
C ALA A 135 18.67 -2.92 -4.29
N ALA A 136 18.03 -3.44 -5.35
CA ALA A 136 18.08 -4.86 -5.70
C ALA A 136 19.50 -5.32 -6.03
N ARG A 137 20.22 -4.55 -6.85
CA ARG A 137 21.60 -4.84 -7.22
C ARG A 137 22.55 -4.81 -6.03
N GLY A 138 22.48 -3.78 -5.19
CA GLY A 138 23.33 -3.68 -4.00
C GLY A 138 23.10 -4.84 -3.03
N ALA A 139 21.86 -5.28 -2.86
CA ALA A 139 21.55 -6.44 -2.04
C ALA A 139 22.10 -7.75 -2.62
N ALA A 140 22.06 -7.94 -3.94
CA ALA A 140 22.64 -9.11 -4.61
C ALA A 140 24.16 -9.17 -4.47
N GLU A 141 24.85 -8.03 -4.56
CA GLU A 141 26.31 -7.93 -4.41
C GLU A 141 26.77 -8.20 -2.96
N THR A 142 25.93 -7.87 -1.97
CA THR A 142 26.23 -8.12 -0.55
C THR A 142 26.01 -9.58 -0.14
N GLY A 143 25.07 -10.28 -0.79
CA GLY A 143 24.75 -11.69 -0.55
C GLY A 143 25.76 -12.70 -1.10
N ILE A 144 26.79 -12.26 -1.83
CA ILE A 144 27.86 -13.12 -2.38
C ILE A 144 29.02 -13.32 -1.38
N LYS A 145 29.00 -12.65 -0.21
CA LYS A 145 30.09 -12.71 0.78
C LYS A 145 29.90 -13.70 1.94
N GLU A 146 28.79 -14.44 2.00
CA GLU A 146 28.59 -15.51 2.99
C GLU A 146 28.42 -16.87 2.31
N THR A 147 29.53 -17.42 1.81
CA THR A 147 29.75 -18.87 1.64
C THR A 147 31.17 -19.20 2.02
#